data_AF-A0A936CZK8-F1
#
_entry.id   AF-A0A936CZK8-F1
#
_cell.length_a   1.000
_cell.length_b   1.000
_cell.length_c   1.000
_cell.angle_alpha   90.00
_cell.angle_beta   90.00
_cell.angle_gamma   90.00
#
_symmetry.space_group_name_H-M   'P 1'
#
loop_
_entity.id
_entity.type
_entity.pdbx_description
1 polymer ?
#
loop_
_entity_poly.entity_id
_entity_poly.type
_entity_poly.pdbx_seq_one_letter_code
_entity_poly.pdbx_strand_id
1 'polypeptide(L)' 'MKKSATIMIEGRRYLWRDILALRKAQIETDRKAEQLALFALKEDCRPRPEKTAAGRYAEPSLFTLITNNNQKEETP' A
#
# COMPACT_ATOMS: atom_id res chain seq x y z
N MET A 1 -8.92 33.44 0.49
CA MET A 1 -8.15 33.77 1.71
C MET A 1 -6.67 33.84 1.36
N LYS A 2 -6.01 34.98 1.55
CA LYS A 2 -4.54 35.09 1.40
C LYS A 2 -3.90 34.29 2.55
N LYS A 3 -3.15 33.25 2.24
CA LYS A 3 -2.39 32.49 3.25
C LYS A 3 -1.34 33.43 3.84
N SER A 4 -1.29 33.55 5.17
CA SER A 4 -0.25 34.30 5.86
C SER A 4 1.11 33.70 5.49
N ALA A 5 2.03 34.54 5.01
CA ALA A 5 3.34 34.09 4.59
C ALA A 5 4.21 33.62 5.76
N THR A 6 3.84 33.97 6.99
CA THR A 6 4.62 33.74 8.21
C THR A 6 3.75 33.05 9.26
N ILE A 7 4.32 32.08 9.97
CA ILE A 7 3.71 31.37 11.10
C ILE A 7 4.61 31.40 12.33
N MET A 8 4.00 31.30 13.51
CA MET A 8 4.68 31.26 14.81
C MET A 8 4.78 29.82 15.29
N ILE A 9 5.99 29.35 15.60
CA ILE A 9 6.23 28.04 16.22
C ILE A 9 7.15 28.29 17.42
N GLU A 10 6.72 27.87 18.61
CA GLU A 10 7.51 27.98 19.86
C GLU A 10 8.07 29.40 20.11
N GLY A 11 7.26 30.42 19.86
CA GLY A 11 7.65 31.82 20.05
C GLY A 11 8.58 32.39 18.97
N ARG A 12 8.92 31.63 17.92
CA ARG A 12 9.74 32.06 16.78
C ARG A 12 8.90 32.25 15.52
N ARG A 13 9.24 33.28 14.73
CA ARG A 13 8.61 33.56 13.42
C ARG A 13 9.32 32.79 12.32
N TYR A 14 8.54 32.10 11.50
CA TYR A 14 9.03 31.37 10.33
C TYR A 14 8.21 31.71 9.10
N LEU A 15 8.87 31.85 7.95
CA LEU A 15 8.16 31.90 6.69
C LEU A 15 7.65 30.51 6.34
N TRP A 16 6.39 30.43 5.91
CA TRP A 16 5.76 29.18 5.52
C TRP A 16 6.54 28.45 4.42
N ARG A 17 7.12 29.21 3.47
CA ARG A 17 7.95 28.65 2.39
C ARG A 17 9.18 27.91 2.92
N ASP A 18 9.80 28.43 3.97
CA ASP A 18 11.02 27.87 4.52
C ASP A 18 10.73 26.57 5.28
N ILE A 19 9.60 26.53 5.99
CA ILE A 19 9.10 25.30 6.63
C ILE A 19 8.81 24.22 5.59
N LEU A 20 8.18 24.58 4.47
CA LEU A 20 7.94 23.64 3.39
C LEU A 20 9.25 23.13 2.77
N ALA A 21 10.26 23.98 2.64
CA ALA A 21 11.58 23.58 2.16
C ALA A 21 12.23 22.57 3.12
N LEU A 22 12.21 22.85 4.43
CA LEU A 22 12.69 21.93 5.45
C LEU A 22 11.93 20.60 5.43
N ARG A 23 10.60 20.63 5.32
CA ARG A 23 9.79 19.41 5.25
C ARG A 23 10.12 18.57 4.01
N LYS A 24 10.34 19.20 2.86
CA LYS A 24 10.76 18.51 1.64
C LYS A 24 12.13 17.86 1.80
N ALA A 25 13.10 18.59 2.37
CA ALA A 25 14.43 18.04 2.63
C ALA A 25 14.37 16.84 3.59
N GLN A 26 13.52 16.90 4.62
CA GLN A 26 13.28 15.78 5.53
C GLN A 26 12.73 14.57 4.78
N ILE A 27 11.67 14.74 3.97
CA ILE A 27 11.07 13.64 3.18
C ILE A 27 12.09 13.02 2.23
N GLU A 28 12.93 13.82 1.59
CA GLU A 28 13.97 13.32 0.69
C GLU A 28 15.03 12.50 1.44
N THR A 29 15.36 12.91 2.67
CA THR A 29 16.28 12.16 3.54
C THR A 29 15.62 10.86 4.02
N ASP A 30 14.36 10.91 4.43
CA ASP A 30 13.57 9.75 4.87
C ASP A 30 13.37 8.73 3.74
N ARG A 31 13.23 9.19 2.49
CA ARG A 31 13.16 8.32 1.31
C ARG A 31 14.48 7.60 1.01
N LYS A 32 15.61 8.24 1.29
CA LYS A 32 16.95 7.67 1.11
C LYS A 32 17.35 6.76 2.25
N ALA A 33 16.79 6.96 3.44
CA ALA A 33 16.87 5.99 4.50
C ALA A 33 16.04 4.77 4.06
N GLU A 34 16.72 3.74 3.54
CA GLU A 34 16.11 2.43 3.38
C GLU A 34 15.47 2.08 4.73
N GLN A 35 14.14 2.00 4.75
CA GLN A 35 13.45 1.56 5.95
C GLN A 35 14.00 0.18 6.29
N LEU A 36 14.64 0.06 7.45
CA LEU A 36 15.14 -1.20 7.95
C LEU A 36 13.94 -2.14 8.09
N ALA A 37 13.76 -3.02 7.11
CA ALA A 37 12.74 -4.04 7.19
C ALA A 37 13.21 -5.08 8.21
N LEU A 38 12.33 -5.45 9.14
CA LEU A 38 12.60 -6.52 10.12
C LEU A 38 12.99 -7.84 9.44
N PHE A 39 12.54 -8.04 8.20
CA PHE A 39 12.86 -9.18 7.35
C PHE A 39 13.12 -8.69 5.93
N ALA A 40 13.94 -9.44 5.18
CA ALA A 40 14.12 -9.18 3.75
C ALA A 40 12.76 -9.23 3.02
N LEU A 41 12.42 -8.16 2.30
CA LEU A 41 11.23 -8.13 1.46
C LEU A 41 11.41 -9.18 0.35
N LYS A 42 10.60 -10.23 0.39
CA LYS A 42 10.57 -11.25 -0.66
C LYS A 42 9.59 -10.83 -1.74
N GLU A 43 9.96 -11.08 -2.99
CA GLU A 43 9.04 -10.93 -4.10
C GLU A 43 7.82 -11.83 -3.92
N ASP A 44 6.64 -11.31 -4.28
CA ASP A 44 5.39 -12.06 -4.20
C ASP A 44 5.34 -13.10 -5.34
N CYS A 45 5.73 -14.33 -5.02
CA CYS A 45 5.74 -15.47 -5.93
C CYS A 45 4.37 -16.16 -6.09
N ARG A 46 3.30 -15.65 -5.48
CA ARG A 46 1.97 -16.24 -5.65
C ARG A 46 1.49 -16.13 -7.11
N PRO A 47 0.69 -17.10 -7.60
CA PRO A 47 -0.02 -16.99 -8.86
C PRO A 47 -0.80 -15.68 -8.97
N ARG A 48 -0.93 -15.12 -10.19
CA ARG A 48 -1.62 -13.84 -10.43
C ARG A 48 -2.98 -13.67 -9.72
N PRO A 49 -3.91 -14.65 -9.74
CA PRO A 49 -5.19 -14.49 -9.05
C PRO A 49 -5.01 -14.40 -7.52
N GLU A 50 -3.99 -15.02 -6.96
CA GLU A 50 -3.73 -15.03 -5.51
C GLU A 50 -3.10 -13.75 -4.97
N LYS A 51 -2.56 -12.89 -5.84
CA LYS A 51 -1.93 -11.62 -5.46
C LYS A 51 -2.94 -10.59 -4.94
N THR A 52 -4.22 -10.74 -5.28
CA THR A 52 -5.28 -9.81 -4.88
C THR A 52 -6.40 -10.55 -4.16
N ALA A 53 -7.11 -9.85 -3.26
CA ALA A 53 -8.29 -10.42 -2.62
C ALA A 53 -9.38 -10.75 -3.67
N ALA A 54 -9.64 -9.82 -4.59
CA ALA A 54 -10.63 -10.02 -5.65
C ALA A 54 -10.31 -11.24 -6.53
N GLY A 55 -9.05 -11.40 -6.95
CA GLY A 55 -8.64 -12.56 -7.74
C GLY A 55 -8.81 -13.89 -7.00
N ARG A 56 -8.47 -13.95 -5.70
CA ARG A 56 -8.67 -15.17 -4.89
C ARG A 56 -10.12 -15.62 -4.82
N TYR A 57 -11.05 -14.67 -4.76
CA TYR A 57 -12.48 -14.97 -4.67
C TYR A 57 -13.17 -15.11 -6.03
N ALA A 58 -12.50 -14.75 -7.13
CA ALA A 58 -12.98 -14.98 -8.48
C ALA A 58 -12.71 -16.41 -8.96
N GLU A 59 -11.66 -17.06 -8.44
CA GLU A 59 -11.38 -18.47 -8.71
C GLU A 59 -12.41 -19.38 -8.01
N PRO A 60 -12.79 -20.52 -8.62
CA PRO A 60 -13.72 -21.44 -8.02
C PRO A 60 -13.13 -21.98 -6.70
N SER A 61 -13.92 -21.87 -5.63
CA SER A 61 -13.53 -22.44 -4.34
C SER A 61 -13.47 -23.97 -4.43
N LEU A 62 -12.75 -24.60 -3.51
CA LEU A 62 -12.74 -26.06 -3.36
C LEU A 62 -14.17 -26.64 -3.33
N PHE A 63 -15.09 -25.97 -2.64
CA PHE A 63 -16.50 -26.37 -2.58
C PHE A 63 -17.20 -26.27 -3.93
N THR A 64 -16.91 -25.22 -4.72
CA THR A 64 -17.43 -25.05 -6.09
C THR A 64 -16.96 -26.18 -7.02
N LEU A 65 -15.71 -26.61 -6.87
CA LEU A 65 -15.15 -27.71 -7.66
C LEU A 65 -15.77 -29.06 -7.28
N ILE A 66 -15.96 -29.31 -5.98
CA ILE A 66 -16.60 -30.53 -5.48
C ILE A 66 -18.05 -30.63 -5.98
N THR A 67 -18.83 -29.54 -5.90
CA THR A 67 -20.21 -29.54 -6.39
C THR A 67 -20.30 -29.78 -7.89
N ASN A 68 -19.39 -29.20 -8.68
CA ASN A 68 -19.38 -29.34 -10.14
C ASN A 68 -18.96 -30.75 -10.58
N ASN A 69 -18.07 -31.41 -9.84
CA ASN A 69 -17.67 -32.79 -10.13
C ASN A 69 -18.79 -33.78 -9.84
N ASN A 70 -19.51 -33.60 -8.73
CA ASN A 70 -20.64 -34.46 -8.39
C ASN A 70 -21.77 -34.35 -9.43
N GLN A 71 -21.99 -33.16 -10.01
CA GLN A 71 -22.98 -32.97 -11.09
C GLN A 71 -22.58 -33.62 -12.42
N LYS A 72 -21.27 -33.76 -12.68
CA LYS A 72 -20.78 -34.43 -13.91
C LYS A 72 -20.97 -35.94 -13.87
N GLU A 73 -21.01 -36.55 -12.69
CA GLU A 73 -21.20 -38.00 -12.52
C GLU A 73 -22.67 -38.42 -12.71
N GLU A 74 -23.61 -37.48 -12.73
CA GLU A 74 -25.06 -37.74 -12.84
C GLU A 74 -25.63 -37.61 -14.27
N THR A 75 -24.78 -37.42 -15.29
CA THR A 75 -25.24 -37.39 -16.69
C THR A 75 -24.80 -38.66 -17.44
N PRO A 76 -25.73 -39.54 -17.90
CA PRO A 76 -25.40 -40.74 -18.67
C PRO A 76 -24.90 -40.45 -20.09
#